data_AF-A0A7W9WQJ7-F1
#
_entry.id   AF-A0A7W9WQJ7-F1
#
_cell.length_a   1.000
_cell.length_b   1.000
_cell.length_c   1.000
_cell.angle_alpha   90.00
_cell.angle_beta   90.00
_cell.angle_gamma   90.00
#
_symmetry.space_group_name_H-M   'P 1'
#
loop_
_entity.id
_entity.type
_entity.pdbx_description
1 polymer ?
#
loop_
_entity_poly.entity_id
_entity_poly.type
_entity_poly.pdbx_seq_one_letter_code
_entity_poly.pdbx_strand_id
1 'polypeptide(L)' 'MNERTWQAVDEWFSQRLIGADERLDTTAVQTVGSKGRDGFAITIVGA' A
#
# COMPACT_ATOMS: atom_id res chain seq x y z
N MET A 1 -4.41 15.40 -7.01
CA MET A 1 -4.23 14.73 -5.70
C MET A 1 -2.87 15.14 -5.14
N ASN A 2 -2.77 15.56 -3.87
CA ASN A 2 -1.49 15.97 -3.29
C ASN A 2 -0.80 14.82 -2.52
N GLU A 3 0.44 15.03 -2.09
CA GLU A 3 1.27 14.07 -1.33
C GLU A 3 0.52 13.48 -0.14
N ARG A 4 -0.12 14.35 0.64
CA ARG A 4 -0.83 13.98 1.87
C ARG A 4 -2.01 13.06 1.60
N THR A 5 -2.76 13.31 0.53
CA THR A 5 -3.88 12.43 0.18
C THR A 5 -3.39 11.07 -0.31
N TRP A 6 -2.24 10.97 -0.97
CA TRP A 6 -1.65 9.68 -1.35
C TRP A 6 -1.16 8.89 -0.13
N GLN A 7 -0.54 9.55 0.84
CA GLN A 7 -0.17 8.92 2.12
C GLN A 7 -1.38 8.31 2.83
N ALA A 8 -2.53 8.98 2.81
CA ALA A 8 -3.75 8.46 3.43
C ALA A 8 -4.27 7.18 2.74
N VAL A 9 -4.03 7.02 1.43
CA VAL A 9 -4.36 5.78 0.70
C VAL A 9 -3.48 4.64 1.18
N ASP A 10 -2.16 4.86 1.26
CA ASP A 10 -1.20 3.85 1.72
C ASP A 10 -1.48 3.41 3.16
N GLU A 11 -1.78 4.35 4.06
CA GLU A 11 -2.17 4.05 5.45
C GLU A 11 -3.45 3.24 5.52
N TRP A 12 -4.48 3.62 4.74
CA TRP A 12 -5.75 2.89 4.73
C TRP A 12 -5.57 1.45 4.22
N PHE A 13 -4.81 1.26 3.13
CA PHE A 13 -4.54 -0.06 2.59
C PHE A 13 -3.77 -0.93 3.60
N SER A 14 -2.72 -0.39 4.21
CA SER A 14 -1.86 -1.13 5.14
C SER A 14 -2.58 -1.49 6.45
N GLN A 15 -3.34 -0.55 7.02
CA GLN A 15 -3.93 -0.73 8.34
C GLN A 15 -5.34 -1.33 8.30
N ARG A 16 -6.12 -1.04 7.25
CA ARG A 16 -7.56 -1.34 7.22
C ARG A 16 -7.93 -2.43 6.23
N LEU A 17 -7.25 -2.53 5.09
CA LEU A 17 -7.56 -3.54 4.08
C LEU A 17 -6.85 -4.87 4.34
N ILE A 18 -5.56 -4.83 4.67
CA ILE A 18 -4.76 -6.04 4.97
C ILE A 18 -4.92 -6.40 6.46
N GLY A 19 -4.75 -5.42 7.35
CA GLY A 19 -4.80 -5.64 8.80
C GLY A 19 -3.58 -6.36 9.36
N ALA A 20 -3.49 -6.45 10.69
CA ALA A 20 -2.41 -7.18 11.37
C ALA A 20 -2.71 -8.68 11.41
N ASP A 21 -2.55 -9.35 10.27
CA ASP A 21 -2.56 -10.81 10.20
C ASP A 21 -1.11 -11.31 10.29
N GLU A 22 -0.83 -12.13 11.31
CA GLU A 22 0.49 -12.68 11.61
C GLU A 22 1.06 -13.59 10.50
N ARG A 23 0.21 -14.06 9.58
CA ARG A 23 0.61 -14.88 8.42
C ARG A 23 0.89 -14.04 7.17
N LEU A 24 0.58 -12.75 7.18
CA LEU A 24 0.74 -11.87 6.02
C LEU A 24 1.91 -10.92 6.25
N ASP A 25 2.90 -10.98 5.36
CA ASP A 25 3.91 -9.94 5.24
C ASP A 25 3.57 -9.10 4.00
N THR A 26 3.42 -7.79 4.20
CA THR A 26 2.86 -6.88 3.19
C THR A 26 3.67 -5.60 3.09
N THR A 27 3.81 -5.10 1.86
CA THR A 27 4.39 -3.80 1.57
C THR A 27 3.58 -3.04 0.53
N ALA A 28 3.63 -1.71 0.60
CA ALA A 28 3.09 -0.82 -0.41
C ALA A 28 4.25 -0.26 -1.26
N VAL A 29 4.12 -0.36 -2.59
CA VAL A 29 5.09 0.16 -3.55
C VAL A 29 4.45 1.31 -4.32
N GLN A 30 4.94 2.52 -4.07
CA GLN A 30 4.50 3.71 -4.80
C GLN A 30 5.23 3.82 -6.14
N THR A 31 4.49 4.18 -7.20
CA THR A 31 5.06 4.47 -8.52
C THR A 31 4.79 5.92 -8.94
N VAL A 32 5.77 6.51 -9.62
CA VAL A 32 5.70 7.88 -10.16
C VAL A 32 6.21 7.88 -11.60
N GLY A 33 5.53 8.59 -12.50
CA GLY A 33 5.97 8.68 -13.89
C GLY A 33 5.07 9.54 -14.78
N SER A 34 5.20 9.38 -16.09
CA SER A 34 4.43 10.15 -17.09
C SER A 34 2.92 9.96 -17.01
N LYS A 35 2.46 8.87 -16.39
CA LYS A 35 1.04 8.60 -16.11
C LYS A 35 0.54 9.22 -14.80
N GLY A 36 1.40 9.86 -14.02
CA GLY A 36 1.09 10.40 -12.70
C GLY A 36 1.57 9.50 -11.56
N ARG A 37 0.84 9.54 -10.44
CA ARG A 37 1.09 8.72 -9.24
C ARG A 37 0.13 7.54 -9.22
N ASP A 38 0.64 6.36 -8.89
CA ASP A 38 -0.11 5.13 -8.67
C ASP A 38 0.62 4.26 -7.64
N GLY A 39 0.12 3.07 -7.29
CA GLY A 39 0.78 2.17 -6.36
C GLY A 39 0.27 0.72 -6.41
N PHE A 40 1.07 -0.18 -5.85
CA PHE A 40 0.75 -1.60 -5.70
C PHE A 40 0.87 -2.02 -4.24
N ALA A 41 -0.10 -2.79 -3.75
CA ALA A 41 0.06 -3.57 -2.52
C ALA A 41 0.57 -4.96 -2.88
N ILE A 42 1.64 -5.41 -2.24
CA ILE A 42 2.22 -6.73 -2.44
C ILE A 42 2.20 -7.45 -1.10
N THR A 43 1.61 -8.64 -1.09
CA THR A 43 1.50 -9.49 0.10
C THR A 43 2.06 -10.87 -0.20
N ILE A 44 2.84 -11.40 0.72
CA ILE A 44 3.26 -12.79 0.75
C ILE A 44 2.56 -13.47 1.93
N VAL A 45 2.11 -14.70 1.70
CA VAL A 45 1.57 -15.56 2.76
C VAL A 45 2.71 -16.39 3.30
N GLY A 46 3.05 -16.19 4.58
CA GLY A 46 4.00 -17.02 5.32
C GLY A 46 3.49 -18.45 5.47
N ALA A 47 4.43 -19.39 5.70
CA ALA A 47 4.11 -20.80 5.95
C ALA A 47 3.21 -20.96 7.19
#